data_AF-A0A084JME1-F1
#
_entry.id   AF-A0A084JME1-F1
#
_cell.length_a   1.000
_cell.length_b   1.000
_cell.length_c   1.000
_cell.angle_alpha   90.00
_cell.angle_beta   90.00
_cell.angle_gamma   90.00
#
_symmetry.space_group_name_H-M   'P 1'
#
loop_
_entity.id
_entity.type
_entity.pdbx_description
1 polymer ?
#
loop_
_entity_poly.entity_id
_entity_poly.type
_entity_poly.pdbx_seq_one_letter_code
_entity_poly.pdbx_strand_id
1 'polypeptide(L)'
;MALIHNETFDIIAGTNIEDGEGAENEYFEVDDLIAMPIALLNKKGYRTIACCSGHPFDDIAEVICNDDIKMDVRKCLPCIIKESPKNGGYQFVQRFDDNSFYILFDNNYFENCNITGNFYFDDFNCIRHEYNTKNYTFDKIYEIVDNMKSLYQWVEKLPDLSQL
;
A
#
# COMPACT_ATOMS: atom_id res chain seq x y z
N MET A 1 7.37 7.48 -0.05
CA MET A 1 7.20 6.29 0.80
C MET A 1 8.04 6.49 2.05
N ALA A 2 7.54 5.99 3.18
CA ALA A 2 8.14 6.13 4.49
C ALA A 2 8.69 4.78 4.96
N LEU A 3 9.74 4.82 5.79
CA LEU A 3 10.26 3.63 6.46
C LEU A 3 9.75 3.58 7.90
N ILE A 4 9.37 2.38 8.36
CA ILE A 4 8.98 2.10 9.74
C ILE A 4 9.91 1.04 10.32
N HIS A 5 10.45 1.25 11.52
CA HIS A 5 11.29 0.27 12.19
C HIS A 5 10.50 -0.99 12.60
N ASN A 6 11.04 -2.17 12.32
CA ASN A 6 10.38 -3.47 12.51
C ASN A 6 9.98 -3.76 13.96
N GLU A 7 10.74 -3.27 14.95
CA GLU A 7 10.46 -3.51 16.38
C GLU A 7 9.76 -2.34 17.10
N THR A 8 10.24 -1.10 16.93
CA THR A 8 9.69 0.06 17.66
C THR A 8 8.50 0.71 16.95
N PHE A 9 8.32 0.44 15.65
CA PHE A 9 7.33 1.06 14.78
C PHE A 9 7.40 2.59 14.73
N ASP A 10 8.59 3.15 14.94
CA ASP A 10 8.82 4.57 14.70
C ASP A 10 8.98 4.85 13.20
N ILE A 11 8.37 5.95 12.75
CA ILE A 11 8.43 6.40 11.36
C ILE A 11 9.69 7.23 11.16
N ILE A 12 10.46 6.90 10.12
CA ILE A 12 11.66 7.63 9.74
C ILE A 12 11.35 8.51 8.54
N ALA A 13 11.35 9.83 8.76
CA ALA A 13 10.95 10.84 7.78
C ALA A 13 12.04 11.21 6.74
N GLY A 14 13.22 10.59 6.80
CA GLY A 14 14.32 10.81 5.85
C GLY A 14 15.48 9.88 6.11
N THR A 15 16.12 9.40 5.05
CA THR A 15 17.21 8.42 5.14
C THR A 15 18.52 9.02 4.64
N ASN A 16 19.57 8.91 5.46
CA ASN A 16 20.94 8.67 4.99
C ASN A 16 21.24 7.17 5.15
N ILE A 17 20.21 6.33 5.14
CA ILE A 17 20.35 4.88 5.17
C ILE A 17 20.90 4.55 3.80
N GLU A 18 22.23 4.45 3.69
CA GLU A 18 22.88 3.90 2.51
C GLU A 18 22.23 2.55 2.24
N ASP A 19 21.94 2.24 0.98
CA ASP A 19 21.36 0.97 0.49
C ASP A 19 22.30 -0.21 0.75
N GLY A 20 22.69 -0.41 2.02
CA GLY A 20 23.55 -1.45 2.52
C GLY A 20 22.73 -2.57 3.12
N GLU A 21 23.28 -3.77 2.99
CA GLU A 21 22.76 -5.00 3.60
C GLU A 21 22.50 -4.79 5.10
N GLY A 22 21.25 -4.51 5.47
CA GLY A 22 20.86 -4.20 6.85
C GLY A 22 19.53 -3.44 6.94
N ALA A 23 19.30 -2.46 6.06
CA ALA A 23 18.09 -1.64 6.06
C ALA A 23 16.81 -2.48 5.87
N GLU A 24 16.86 -3.48 4.99
CA GLU A 24 15.72 -4.37 4.68
C GLU A 24 15.33 -5.28 5.87
N ASN A 25 16.25 -5.53 6.80
CA ASN A 25 15.97 -6.36 7.99
C ASN A 25 15.52 -5.53 9.18
N GLU A 26 15.80 -4.22 9.20
CA GLU A 26 15.48 -3.32 10.31
C GLU A 26 14.21 -2.50 10.05
N TYR A 27 13.85 -2.28 8.78
CA TYR A 27 12.76 -1.42 8.38
C TYR A 27 11.83 -2.09 7.36
N PHE A 28 10.58 -1.62 7.32
CA PHE A 28 9.64 -1.92 6.24
C PHE A 28 9.10 -0.62 5.64
N GLU A 29 8.82 -0.67 4.34
CA GLU A 29 8.34 0.47 3.56
C GLU A 29 6.80 0.51 3.54
N VAL A 30 6.26 1.72 3.63
CA VAL A 30 4.82 2.01 3.52
C VAL A 30 4.59 3.34 2.78
N ASP A 31 3.39 3.58 2.28
CA ASP A 31 3.02 4.90 1.75
C ASP A 31 3.10 5.98 2.82
N ASP A 32 3.56 7.18 2.44
CA ASP A 32 3.72 8.31 3.38
C ASP A 32 2.40 8.66 4.08
N LEU A 33 1.28 8.58 3.35
CA LEU A 33 -0.03 9.01 3.85
C LEU A 33 -0.64 8.03 4.87
N ILE A 34 -0.29 6.75 4.81
CA ILE A 34 -0.81 5.72 5.72
C ILE A 34 0.16 5.37 6.86
N ALA A 35 1.40 5.86 6.80
CA ALA A 35 2.45 5.51 7.75
C ALA A 35 2.05 5.72 9.23
N MET A 36 1.37 6.83 9.54
CA MET A 36 0.90 7.12 10.90
C MET A 36 -0.10 6.08 11.44
N PRO A 37 -1.22 5.79 10.74
CA PRO A 37 -2.09 4.67 11.09
C PRO A 37 -1.37 3.34 11.28
N ILE A 38 -0.48 2.95 10.35
CA ILE A 38 0.21 1.65 10.38
C ILE A 38 1.15 1.55 11.58
N ALA A 39 1.95 2.58 11.83
CA ALA A 39 2.82 2.64 12.99
C ALA A 39 2.03 2.48 14.29
N LEU A 40 0.92 3.22 14.44
CA LEU A 40 0.11 3.18 15.65
C LEU A 40 -0.61 1.84 15.85
N LEU A 41 -1.13 1.23 14.78
CA LEU A 41 -1.72 -0.12 14.82
C LEU A 41 -0.70 -1.13 15.36
N ASN A 42 0.50 -1.16 14.79
CA ASN A 42 1.55 -2.09 15.20
C ASN A 42 2.03 -1.83 16.63
N LYS A 43 2.18 -0.56 17.05
CA LYS A 43 2.50 -0.21 18.45
C LYS A 43 1.46 -0.76 19.43
N LYS A 44 0.18 -0.73 19.04
CA LYS A 44 -0.94 -1.26 19.84
C LYS A 44 -1.11 -2.78 19.73
N GLY A 45 -0.22 -3.49 19.03
CA GLY A 45 -0.25 -4.95 18.89
C GLY A 45 -1.13 -5.48 17.74
N TYR A 46 -1.70 -4.61 16.89
CA TYR A 46 -2.41 -5.01 15.68
C TYR A 46 -1.41 -5.17 14.53
N ARG A 47 -0.88 -6.38 14.34
CA ARG A 47 0.19 -6.64 13.37
C ARG A 47 -0.32 -6.56 11.93
N THR A 48 0.31 -5.70 11.13
CA THR A 48 0.01 -5.52 9.71
C THR A 48 1.01 -6.27 8.85
N ILE A 49 0.56 -6.89 7.76
CA ILE A 49 1.41 -7.61 6.79
C ILE A 49 1.68 -6.77 5.55
N ALA A 50 0.65 -6.13 5.00
CA ALA A 50 0.74 -5.36 3.76
C ALA A 50 -0.30 -4.25 3.77
N CYS A 51 -0.01 -3.13 3.12
CA CYS A 51 -0.95 -2.02 3.01
C CYS A 51 -0.69 -1.15 1.79
N CYS A 52 -1.73 -0.46 1.34
CA CYS A 52 -1.64 0.61 0.35
C CYS A 52 -2.65 1.71 0.74
N SER A 53 -2.21 2.96 0.61
CA SER A 53 -3.05 4.14 0.84
C SER A 53 -4.02 4.41 -0.32
N GLY A 54 -3.81 3.76 -1.46
CA GLY A 54 -4.39 4.07 -2.75
C GLY A 54 -3.65 5.22 -3.44
N HIS A 55 -3.59 5.17 -4.76
CA HIS A 55 -2.76 6.10 -5.54
C HIS A 55 -3.63 7.19 -6.20
N PRO A 56 -3.26 8.48 -6.12
CA PRO A 56 -3.98 9.55 -6.81
C PRO A 56 -3.67 9.61 -8.32
N PHE A 57 -2.63 8.90 -8.76
CA PHE A 57 -2.17 8.81 -10.13
C PHE A 57 -2.13 7.35 -10.55
N ASP A 58 -2.38 7.04 -11.83
CA ASP A 58 -2.20 5.67 -12.30
C ASP A 58 -0.71 5.31 -12.24
N ASP A 59 -0.41 4.10 -11.77
CA ASP A 59 0.93 3.56 -11.85
C ASP A 59 1.19 3.10 -13.28
N ILE A 60 2.21 3.70 -13.89
CA ILE A 60 2.66 3.36 -15.23
C ILE A 60 3.99 2.65 -15.11
N ALA A 61 3.99 1.35 -15.41
CA ALA A 61 5.19 0.54 -15.42
C ALA A 61 5.62 0.22 -16.86
N GLU A 62 6.92 0.27 -17.09
CA GLU A 62 7.51 -0.30 -18.30
C GLU A 62 8.04 -1.70 -18.02
N VAL A 63 7.62 -2.66 -18.83
CA VAL A 63 8.12 -4.04 -18.79
C VAL A 63 8.90 -4.30 -20.06
N ILE A 64 10.17 -4.68 -19.90
CA ILE A 64 11.05 -5.07 -21.00
C ILE A 64 11.11 -6.59 -21.02
N CYS A 65 10.73 -7.19 -22.14
CA CYS A 65 10.75 -8.62 -22.36
C CYS A 65 11.72 -8.96 -23.48
N ASN A 66 12.66 -9.86 -23.21
CA ASN A 66 13.59 -10.35 -24.23
C ASN A 66 12.97 -11.49 -25.04
N ASP A 67 13.44 -11.71 -26.27
CA ASP A 67 12.99 -12.77 -27.19
C ASP A 67 13.18 -14.19 -26.63
N ASP A 68 14.02 -14.34 -25.60
CA ASP A 68 14.30 -15.60 -24.92
C ASP A 68 13.11 -16.11 -24.10
N ILE A 69 12.12 -15.24 -23.83
CA ILE A 69 10.90 -15.59 -23.09
C ILE A 69 9.96 -16.39 -24.01
N LYS A 70 9.87 -17.70 -23.76
CA LYS A 70 9.05 -18.64 -24.54
C LYS A 70 7.53 -18.55 -24.30
N MET A 71 7.10 -17.71 -23.37
CA MET A 71 5.69 -17.51 -23.02
C MET A 71 5.17 -16.21 -23.65
N ASP A 72 3.92 -16.20 -24.11
CA ASP A 72 3.26 -14.98 -24.56
C ASP A 72 2.95 -14.08 -23.35
N VAL A 73 3.89 -13.20 -23.04
CA VAL A 73 3.83 -12.25 -21.91
C VAL A 73 2.56 -11.40 -21.92
N ARG A 74 1.95 -11.15 -23.08
CA ARG A 74 0.69 -10.40 -23.21
C ARG A 74 -0.46 -10.98 -22.39
N LYS A 75 -0.44 -12.30 -22.15
CA LYS A 75 -1.45 -12.99 -21.35
C LYS A 75 -1.26 -12.82 -19.85
N CYS A 76 -0.09 -12.36 -19.43
CA CYS A 76 0.28 -12.20 -18.03
C CYS A 76 0.36 -10.73 -17.62
N LEU A 77 0.36 -9.81 -18.58
CA LEU A 77 0.47 -8.38 -18.34
C LEU A 77 -0.94 -7.74 -18.36
N PRO A 78 -1.46 -7.28 -17.21
CA PRO A 78 -2.72 -6.56 -17.19
C PRO A 78 -2.58 -5.19 -17.88
N CYS A 79 -3.66 -4.71 -18.50
CA CYS A 79 -3.82 -3.30 -18.90
C CYS A 79 -2.65 -2.69 -19.70
N ILE A 80 -2.21 -3.38 -20.77
CA ILE A 80 -1.20 -2.86 -21.70
C ILE A 80 -1.74 -1.63 -22.44
N ILE A 81 -1.09 -0.49 -22.27
CA ILE A 81 -1.44 0.78 -22.96
C ILE A 81 -0.59 1.05 -24.19
N LYS A 82 0.62 0.49 -24.26
CA LYS A 82 1.51 0.59 -25.43
C LYS A 82 2.41 -0.62 -25.55
N GLU A 83 2.61 -1.07 -26.78
CA GLU A 83 3.62 -2.08 -27.14
C GLU A 83 4.60 -1.44 -28.13
N SER A 84 5.89 -1.72 -28.00
CA SER A 84 6.92 -1.24 -28.92
C SER A 84 8.02 -2.29 -29.09
N PRO A 85 8.43 -2.62 -30.33
CA PRO A 85 9.54 -3.54 -30.54
C PRO A 85 10.85 -2.92 -30.04
N LYS A 86 11.71 -3.75 -29.43
CA LYS A 86 13.10 -3.42 -29.08
C LYS A 86 14.03 -4.44 -29.72
N ASN A 87 15.32 -4.08 -29.89
CA ASN A 87 16.30 -5.06 -30.37
C ASN A 87 16.37 -6.24 -29.40
N GLY A 88 15.99 -7.43 -29.87
CA GLY A 88 15.97 -8.64 -29.08
C GLY A 88 14.75 -8.80 -28.16
N GLY A 89 13.61 -8.14 -28.46
CA GLY A 89 12.42 -8.26 -27.63
C GLY A 89 11.32 -7.23 -27.87
N TYR A 90 10.52 -7.01 -26.82
CA TYR A 90 9.42 -6.06 -26.77
C TYR A 90 9.48 -5.23 -25.49
N GLN A 91 9.01 -3.99 -25.59
CA GLN A 91 8.72 -3.11 -24.47
C GLN A 91 7.21 -2.94 -24.37
N PHE A 92 6.67 -3.15 -23.17
CA PHE A 92 5.28 -2.91 -22.84
C PHE A 92 5.20 -1.76 -21.85
N VAL A 93 4.22 -0.88 -22.03
CA VAL A 93 3.81 0.09 -21.02
C VAL A 93 2.47 -0.38 -20.49
N GLN A 94 2.36 -0.55 -19.18
CA GLN A 94 1.15 -0.97 -18.47
C GLN A 94 0.63 0.15 -17.60
N ARG A 95 -0.68 0.12 -17.35
CA ARG A 95 -1.36 1.01 -16.42
C ARG A 95 -2.05 0.21 -15.35
N PHE A 96 -1.75 0.51 -14.09
CA PHE A 96 -2.45 -0.04 -12.95
C PHE A 96 -3.34 1.05 -12.36
N ASP A 97 -4.64 0.76 -12.29
CA ASP A 97 -5.59 1.60 -11.58
C ASP A 97 -5.63 1.12 -10.13
N ASP A 98 -4.67 1.57 -9.31
CA ASP A 98 -4.72 1.26 -7.87
C ASP A 98 -5.60 2.28 -7.13
N ASN A 99 -6.90 2.07 -7.31
CA ASN A 99 -7.96 2.88 -6.71
C ASN A 99 -8.44 2.37 -5.35
N SER A 100 -7.69 1.43 -4.76
CA SER A 100 -8.10 0.77 -3.53
C SER A 100 -7.16 1.12 -2.39
N PHE A 101 -7.74 1.40 -1.25
CA PHE A 101 -7.03 1.38 0.02
C PHE A 101 -7.13 -0.03 0.61
N TYR A 102 -6.05 -0.51 1.20
CA TYR A 102 -6.11 -1.73 2.03
C TYR A 102 -5.09 -1.76 3.18
N ILE A 103 -5.44 -2.47 4.25
CA ILE A 103 -4.52 -2.91 5.30
C ILE A 103 -4.82 -4.38 5.61
N LEU A 104 -3.87 -5.25 5.35
CA LEU A 104 -3.92 -6.66 5.68
C LEU A 104 -3.29 -6.92 7.06
N PHE A 105 -3.96 -7.71 7.88
CA PHE A 105 -3.50 -8.12 9.21
C PHE A 105 -3.10 -9.59 9.25
N ASP A 106 -2.21 -9.96 10.18
CA ASP A 106 -1.79 -11.35 10.36
C ASP A 106 -2.84 -12.24 11.05
N ASN A 107 -3.80 -11.62 11.73
CA ASN A 107 -4.84 -12.26 12.50
C ASN A 107 -6.14 -11.47 12.40
N ASN A 108 -7.25 -12.12 12.76
CA ASN A 108 -8.53 -11.45 12.94
C ASN A 108 -8.57 -10.72 14.29
N TYR A 109 -8.21 -9.44 14.31
CA TYR A 109 -8.24 -8.61 15.52
C TYR A 109 -9.58 -7.90 15.77
N PHE A 110 -10.45 -7.84 14.76
CA PHE A 110 -11.57 -6.89 14.71
C PHE A 110 -12.93 -7.57 14.62
N GLU A 111 -13.04 -8.78 15.16
CA GLU A 111 -14.31 -9.49 15.23
C GLU A 111 -15.35 -8.62 15.96
N ASN A 112 -16.43 -8.27 15.26
CA ASN A 112 -17.50 -7.37 15.74
C ASN A 112 -17.06 -5.92 16.05
N CYS A 113 -15.93 -5.45 15.52
CA CYS A 113 -15.52 -4.05 15.62
C CYS A 113 -16.23 -3.20 14.55
N ASN A 114 -16.74 -2.03 14.95
CA ASN A 114 -17.21 -1.03 14.00
C ASN A 114 -16.04 -0.14 13.59
N ILE A 115 -15.65 -0.20 12.32
CA ILE A 115 -14.71 0.75 11.73
C ILE A 115 -15.43 2.06 11.36
N THR A 116 -14.68 3.17 11.35
CA THR A 116 -15.24 4.49 11.01
C THR A 116 -15.23 4.74 9.50
N GLY A 117 -15.97 5.76 9.06
CA GLY A 117 -15.90 6.26 7.69
C GLY A 117 -16.43 5.28 6.65
N ASN A 118 -15.78 5.28 5.48
CA ASN A 118 -16.14 4.46 4.33
C ASN A 118 -15.33 3.16 4.24
N PHE A 119 -14.66 2.79 5.33
CA PHE A 119 -13.87 1.56 5.41
C PHE A 119 -14.77 0.37 5.76
N TYR A 120 -14.35 -0.82 5.37
CA TYR A 120 -15.00 -2.08 5.72
C TYR A 120 -13.97 -3.18 5.96
N PHE A 121 -14.36 -4.20 6.73
CA PHE A 121 -13.59 -5.43 6.88
C PHE A 121 -14.03 -6.44 5.83
N ASP A 122 -13.07 -7.07 5.15
CA ASP A 122 -13.34 -8.21 4.28
C ASP A 122 -13.08 -9.56 4.99
N ASP A 123 -13.31 -10.66 4.28
CA ASP A 123 -13.15 -12.03 4.79
C ASP A 123 -11.67 -12.46 4.95
N PHE A 124 -10.71 -11.60 4.61
CA PHE A 124 -9.28 -11.89 4.58
C PHE A 124 -8.50 -11.16 5.66
N ASN A 125 -9.15 -10.77 6.77
CA ASN A 125 -8.56 -9.93 7.81
C ASN A 125 -8.00 -8.62 7.22
N CYS A 126 -8.71 -8.03 6.26
CA CYS A 126 -8.27 -6.80 5.61
C CYS A 126 -9.27 -5.67 5.90
N ILE A 127 -8.76 -4.49 6.25
CA ILE A 127 -9.52 -3.25 6.11
C ILE A 127 -9.41 -2.81 4.65
N ARG A 128 -10.51 -2.40 4.04
CA ARG A 128 -10.55 -1.90 2.66
C ARG A 128 -11.37 -0.64 2.54
N HIS A 129 -11.07 0.12 1.50
CA HIS A 129 -11.92 1.20 1.00
C HIS A 129 -11.69 1.37 -0.50
N GLU A 130 -12.77 1.54 -1.26
CA GLU A 130 -12.73 1.77 -2.70
C GLU A 130 -13.01 3.24 -2.97
N TYR A 131 -12.04 3.92 -3.58
CA TYR A 131 -12.19 5.32 -3.94
C TYR A 131 -13.01 5.45 -5.22
N ASN A 132 -14.04 6.30 -5.18
CA ASN A 132 -14.90 6.55 -6.34
C ASN A 132 -14.47 7.77 -7.16
N THR A 133 -13.58 8.61 -6.62
CA THR A 133 -13.09 9.78 -7.32
C THR A 133 -12.10 9.38 -8.41
N LYS A 134 -12.17 10.08 -9.55
CA LYS A 134 -11.30 9.84 -10.70
C LYS A 134 -9.83 10.18 -10.38
N ASN A 135 -8.92 9.40 -10.97
CA ASN A 135 -7.48 9.65 -10.90
C ASN A 135 -7.09 10.99 -11.54
N TYR A 136 -5.90 11.48 -11.18
CA TYR A 136 -5.34 12.75 -11.61
C TYR A 136 -6.18 13.97 -11.20
N THR A 137 -6.88 13.92 -10.07
CA THR A 137 -7.65 15.04 -9.53
C THR A 137 -7.18 15.41 -8.13
N PHE A 138 -7.26 16.71 -7.81
CA PHE A 138 -7.06 17.15 -6.43
C PHE A 138 -8.13 16.58 -5.48
N ASP A 139 -9.35 16.37 -5.97
CA ASP A 139 -10.43 15.77 -5.20
C ASP A 139 -10.06 14.37 -4.71
N LYS A 140 -9.41 13.55 -5.55
CA LYS A 140 -8.89 12.23 -5.16
C LYS A 140 -7.81 12.34 -4.08
N ILE A 141 -6.89 13.30 -4.21
CA ILE A 141 -5.86 13.56 -3.18
C ILE A 141 -6.52 13.94 -1.85
N TYR A 142 -7.50 14.84 -1.87
CA TYR A 142 -8.25 15.23 -0.67
C TYR A 142 -9.01 14.06 -0.06
N GLU A 143 -9.68 13.25 -0.89
CA GLU A 143 -10.39 12.05 -0.45
C GLU A 143 -9.45 11.07 0.25
N ILE A 144 -8.25 10.80 -0.30
CA ILE A 144 -7.25 9.93 0.34
C ILE A 144 -6.85 10.52 1.70
N VAL A 145 -6.48 11.81 1.75
CA VAL A 145 -6.01 12.47 2.99
C VAL A 145 -7.09 12.47 4.08
N ASP A 146 -8.34 12.78 3.73
CA ASP A 146 -9.46 12.79 4.67
C ASP A 146 -9.78 11.39 5.22
N ASN A 147 -9.69 10.36 4.37
CA ASN A 147 -9.81 8.97 4.79
C ASN A 147 -8.66 8.57 5.73
N MET A 148 -7.41 8.95 5.44
CA MET A 148 -6.25 8.64 6.30
C MET A 148 -6.36 9.30 7.67
N LYS A 149 -6.85 10.55 7.70
CA LYS A 149 -7.14 11.25 8.95
C LYS A 149 -8.23 10.55 9.77
N SER A 150 -9.32 10.14 9.13
CA SER A 150 -10.43 9.43 9.77
C SER A 150 -9.97 8.07 10.33
N LEU A 151 -9.16 7.34 9.56
CA LEU A 151 -8.55 6.09 9.97
C LEU A 151 -7.65 6.30 11.19
N TYR A 152 -6.73 7.25 11.15
CA TYR A 152 -5.84 7.57 12.28
C TYR A 152 -6.63 7.84 13.57
N GLN A 153 -7.68 8.67 13.49
CA GLN A 153 -8.55 8.98 14.63
C GLN A 153 -9.32 7.77 15.17
N TRP A 154 -9.62 6.78 14.33
CA TRP A 154 -10.19 5.52 14.77
C TRP A 154 -9.14 4.64 15.45
N VAL A 155 -7.95 4.51 14.86
CA VAL A 155 -6.82 3.76 15.45
C VAL A 155 -6.45 4.31 16.84
N GLU A 156 -6.45 5.64 17.02
CA GLU A 156 -6.21 6.27 18.32
C GLU A 156 -7.15 5.75 19.43
N LYS A 157 -8.39 5.40 19.09
CA LYS A 157 -9.42 4.94 20.03
C LYS A 157 -9.39 3.44 20.30
N LEU A 158 -8.64 2.67 19.51
CA LEU A 158 -8.50 1.23 19.73
C LEU A 158 -7.79 0.94 21.06
N PRO A 159 -8.13 -0.17 21.74
CA PRO A 159 -7.39 -0.60 22.93
C PRO A 159 -5.94 -0.93 22.57
N ASP A 160 -5.06 -0.93 23.56
CA ASP A 160 -3.67 -1.35 23.40
C ASP A 160 -3.56 -2.84 23.75
N LEU A 161 -3.39 -3.70 22.75
CA LEU A 161 -3.23 -5.14 22.94
C LEU A 161 -1.83 -5.51 23.45
N SER A 162 -0.85 -4.61 23.36
CA SER A 162 0.50 -4.87 23.87
C SER A 162 0.59 -4.82 25.41
N GLN A 163 -0.46 -4.31 26.06
CA GLN A 163 -0.56 -4.16 27.52
C GLN A 163 -1.52 -5.16 28.18
N LEU A 164 -2.12 -6.07 27.40
CA LEU A 164 -3.04 -7.12 27.87
C LEU A 164 -2.30 -8.45 28.04
#